data_AF-A0A1H7NGX8-F1
#
_entry.id   AF-A0A1H7NGX8-F1
#
_cell.length_a   1.000
_cell.length_b   1.000
_cell.length_c   1.000
_cell.angle_alpha   90.00
_cell.angle_beta   90.00
_cell.angle_gamma   90.00
#
_symmetry.space_group_name_H-M   'P 1'
#
loop_
_entity.id
_entity.type
_entity.pdbx_description
1 polymer ?
#
loop_
_entity_poly.entity_id
_entity_poly.type
_entity_poly.pdbx_seq_one_letter_code
_entity_poly.pdbx_strand_id
1 'polypeptide(L)'
;MQRRHLLQWFAASPVLSALALPAQAASVRPALTSWLPEQGQSHAIGRLSRSISPEWIKNWTHDRGTPAGSFLRTAAVDLPQGRYGVVFQLWHKSAPGQLLGELRAWQGGSLLARQPLYAEDIADKHAGGYQRALLEVTLHGDSRGVEFELYFAAQADLWTGMVSVTPLDSPRPFYNIAHRCSTQAKVRESVAAGANAIECDLTPKELGDDVGFYVYHIGDLAYTHYRDFDAYLQQLKQLLDSGALAMVMLDCKQDKAIAPATYAKRLVERLLAVGIAPQQVVMSVPGNTAAAFYATLAAGEAPLYPCVFDSYLEDYGDLTPASWVQQVEATGATFIGVGAVVYDIFKPMPHWMPWLQALTSRRDALGQIRKSFFWTVDRPQSMRNALDAGVDAIITNKPGCLAQVLKEAPYAQILRLATGQDDLTARHGDAPLR
;
A
#
# COMPACT_ATOMS: atom_id res chain seq x y z
N MET A 1 -57.88 49.37 -35.68
CA MET A 1 -56.58 48.69 -35.48
C MET A 1 -56.82 47.19 -35.49
N GLN A 2 -56.34 46.52 -36.55
CA GLN A 2 -56.74 45.16 -36.94
C GLN A 2 -56.02 44.05 -36.14
N ARG A 3 -56.80 43.02 -35.80
CA ARG A 3 -56.38 41.73 -35.25
C ARG A 3 -55.54 40.94 -36.26
N ARG A 4 -54.51 40.24 -35.80
CA ARG A 4 -53.88 39.12 -36.54
C ARG A 4 -53.94 37.84 -35.71
N HIS A 5 -54.60 36.84 -36.29
CA HIS A 5 -54.53 35.43 -35.94
C HIS A 5 -53.20 34.84 -36.42
N LEU A 6 -52.61 33.90 -35.68
CA LEU A 6 -51.67 32.92 -36.20
C LEU A 6 -51.79 31.61 -35.41
N LEU A 7 -52.24 30.58 -36.13
CA LEU A 7 -52.28 29.16 -35.76
C LEU A 7 -50.89 28.55 -35.96
N GLN A 8 -50.38 27.76 -35.01
CA GLN A 8 -49.30 26.79 -35.24
C GLN A 8 -49.54 25.46 -34.49
N TRP A 9 -50.04 24.50 -35.27
CA TRP A 9 -49.67 23.08 -35.41
C TRP A 9 -49.03 22.36 -34.21
N PHE A 10 -49.76 21.36 -33.68
CA PHE A 10 -49.24 20.28 -32.85
C PHE A 10 -48.56 19.21 -33.73
N ALA A 11 -47.26 19.00 -33.55
CA ALA A 11 -46.56 17.80 -34.01
C ALA A 11 -46.36 16.86 -32.80
N ALA A 12 -46.97 15.67 -32.87
CA ALA A 12 -46.76 14.62 -31.89
C ALA A 12 -45.46 13.88 -32.21
N SER A 13 -44.48 13.95 -31.31
CA SER A 13 -43.28 13.10 -31.34
C SER A 13 -43.57 11.77 -30.61
N PRO A 14 -43.18 10.61 -31.15
CA PRO A 14 -43.29 9.35 -30.44
C PRO A 14 -42.20 9.29 -29.35
N VAL A 15 -42.63 9.19 -28.10
CA VAL A 15 -41.76 8.89 -26.96
C VAL A 15 -41.35 7.41 -27.06
N LEU A 16 -40.18 7.15 -27.63
CA LEU A 16 -39.50 5.86 -27.48
C LEU A 16 -38.91 5.80 -26.07
N SER A 17 -39.67 5.21 -25.14
CA SER A 17 -39.17 4.83 -23.82
C SER A 17 -38.14 3.72 -23.97
N ALA A 18 -36.87 4.10 -24.06
CA ALA A 18 -35.76 3.16 -23.82
C ALA A 18 -35.81 2.76 -22.34
N LEU A 19 -36.25 1.53 -22.08
CA LEU A 19 -36.06 0.88 -20.79
C LEU A 19 -34.55 0.73 -20.57
N ALA A 20 -33.95 1.69 -19.86
CA ALA A 20 -32.60 1.55 -19.35
C ALA A 20 -32.62 0.39 -18.36
N LEU A 21 -32.06 -0.75 -18.76
CA LEU A 21 -31.73 -1.81 -17.81
C LEU A 21 -30.83 -1.18 -16.73
N PRO A 22 -31.10 -1.40 -15.44
CA PRO A 22 -30.22 -0.88 -14.40
C PRO A 22 -28.83 -1.45 -14.67
N ALA A 23 -27.87 -0.56 -14.91
CA ALA A 23 -26.47 -0.95 -14.95
C ALA A 23 -26.20 -1.68 -13.63
N GLN A 24 -25.92 -2.99 -13.70
CA GLN A 24 -25.43 -3.73 -12.55
C GLN A 24 -24.18 -2.99 -12.09
N ALA A 25 -24.27 -2.34 -10.93
CA ALA A 25 -23.11 -1.73 -10.30
C ALA A 25 -22.06 -2.84 -10.20
N ALA A 26 -20.97 -2.68 -10.94
CA ALA A 26 -19.87 -3.64 -10.89
C ALA A 26 -19.47 -3.78 -9.41
N SER A 27 -19.58 -4.99 -8.87
CA SER A 27 -19.13 -5.27 -7.51
C SER A 27 -17.65 -4.94 -7.47
N VAL A 28 -17.30 -3.91 -6.68
CA VAL A 28 -15.90 -3.52 -6.50
C VAL A 28 -15.20 -4.70 -5.84
N ARG A 29 -14.16 -5.22 -6.48
CA ARG A 29 -13.34 -6.26 -5.87
C ARG A 29 -12.51 -5.61 -4.77
N PRO A 30 -12.59 -6.04 -3.50
CA PRO A 30 -11.67 -5.53 -2.50
C PRO A 30 -10.23 -5.86 -2.92
N ALA A 31 -9.39 -4.83 -3.00
CA ALA A 31 -7.97 -4.92 -3.34
C ALA A 31 -7.22 -5.88 -2.41
N LEU A 32 -7.51 -5.72 -1.13
CA LEU A 32 -7.04 -6.45 0.01
C LEU A 32 -8.10 -6.21 1.08
N THR A 33 -8.36 -7.21 1.92
CA THR A 33 -9.04 -6.94 3.19
C THR A 33 -8.16 -7.49 4.29
N SER A 34 -7.76 -6.63 5.22
CA SER A 34 -7.01 -7.02 6.40
C SER A 34 -7.83 -6.71 7.65
N TRP A 35 -7.70 -7.58 8.63
CA TRP A 35 -8.33 -7.44 9.94
C TRP A 35 -7.23 -7.50 10.98
N LEU A 36 -7.10 -6.45 11.79
CA LEU A 36 -6.27 -6.51 12.98
C LEU A 36 -7.02 -7.15 14.14
N PRO A 37 -6.32 -7.65 15.16
CA PRO A 37 -6.98 -8.32 16.27
C PRO A 37 -7.97 -7.45 17.06
N GLU A 38 -7.83 -6.14 17.04
CA GLU A 38 -8.80 -5.22 17.67
C GLU A 38 -9.82 -4.63 16.68
N GLN A 39 -9.70 -4.93 15.38
CA GLN A 39 -10.51 -4.31 14.33
C GLN A 39 -10.98 -5.36 13.32
N GLY A 40 -12.24 -5.75 13.47
CA GLY A 40 -12.89 -6.71 12.59
C GLY A 40 -12.45 -8.15 12.80
N GLN A 41 -11.92 -8.47 13.98
CA GLN A 41 -11.79 -9.84 14.49
C GLN A 41 -12.66 -10.01 15.74
N SER A 42 -13.12 -11.24 15.97
CA SER A 42 -13.80 -11.67 17.20
C SER A 42 -13.08 -12.89 17.79
N HIS A 43 -13.00 -12.94 19.12
CA HIS A 43 -12.19 -13.92 19.84
C HIS A 43 -13.01 -14.59 20.96
N ALA A 44 -13.86 -15.56 20.59
CA ALA A 44 -14.82 -16.16 21.51
C ALA A 44 -14.19 -16.84 22.75
N ILE A 45 -13.01 -17.44 22.56
CA ILE A 45 -12.24 -18.10 23.64
C ILE A 45 -10.93 -17.38 23.97
N GLY A 46 -10.73 -16.19 23.41
CA GLY A 46 -9.50 -15.43 23.55
C GLY A 46 -9.59 -14.30 24.57
N ARG A 47 -8.43 -13.84 25.03
CA ARG A 47 -8.23 -12.60 25.77
C ARG A 47 -7.06 -11.83 25.20
N LEU A 48 -7.07 -10.52 25.35
CA LEU A 48 -5.93 -9.68 25.00
C LEU A 48 -4.68 -10.12 25.76
N SER A 49 -3.57 -10.29 25.04
CA SER A 49 -2.32 -10.66 25.67
C SER A 49 -1.80 -9.51 26.52
N ARG A 50 -1.23 -9.85 27.69
CA ARG A 50 -0.55 -8.89 28.56
C ARG A 50 0.93 -8.71 28.21
N SER A 51 1.36 -9.17 27.03
CA SER A 51 2.76 -9.04 26.61
C SER A 51 3.15 -7.57 26.61
N ILE A 52 4.19 -7.24 27.39
CA ILE A 52 4.79 -5.91 27.44
C ILE A 52 5.88 -5.73 26.37
N SER A 53 6.08 -6.73 25.50
CA SER A 53 7.15 -6.67 24.51
C SER A 53 6.88 -5.53 23.52
N PRO A 54 7.78 -4.53 23.43
CA PRO A 54 7.61 -3.38 22.57
C PRO A 54 7.75 -3.71 21.08
N GLU A 55 8.00 -4.98 20.73
CA GLU A 55 8.11 -5.47 19.35
C GLU A 55 6.84 -6.22 18.87
N TRP A 56 5.85 -6.37 19.74
CA TRP A 56 4.66 -7.18 19.46
C TRP A 56 3.48 -6.31 19.07
N ILE A 57 2.83 -6.66 17.95
CA ILE A 57 1.49 -6.16 17.65
C ILE A 57 0.56 -6.68 18.75
N LYS A 58 -0.39 -5.85 19.20
CA LYS A 58 -1.44 -6.31 20.10
C LYS A 58 -2.07 -7.58 19.55
N ASN A 59 -2.07 -8.62 20.36
CA ASN A 59 -2.51 -9.94 19.95
C ASN A 59 -3.45 -10.53 21.01
N TRP A 60 -4.19 -11.54 20.60
CA TRP A 60 -5.05 -12.30 21.49
C TRP A 60 -4.41 -13.65 21.77
N THR A 61 -4.57 -14.11 22.99
CA THR A 61 -4.14 -15.43 23.46
C THR A 61 -5.33 -16.13 24.12
N HIS A 62 -5.19 -17.39 24.52
CA HIS A 62 -6.20 -18.10 25.31
C HIS A 62 -5.60 -18.51 26.66
N ASP A 63 -6.44 -19.01 27.57
CA ASP A 63 -5.97 -19.55 28.83
C ASP A 63 -5.47 -20.99 28.68
N ARG A 64 -4.55 -21.38 29.57
CA ARG A 64 -4.07 -22.76 29.59
C ARG A 64 -5.22 -23.68 29.98
N GLY A 65 -5.45 -24.72 29.18
CA GLY A 65 -6.56 -25.66 29.38
C GLY A 65 -7.89 -25.21 28.76
N THR A 66 -7.92 -24.10 28.01
CA THR A 66 -9.08 -23.73 27.18
C THR A 66 -9.43 -24.89 26.22
N PRO A 67 -10.70 -25.32 26.16
CA PRO A 67 -11.12 -26.38 25.24
C PRO A 67 -11.01 -25.94 23.79
N ALA A 68 -11.09 -26.89 22.86
CA ALA A 68 -11.05 -26.61 21.43
C ALA A 68 -12.23 -25.70 21.03
N GLY A 69 -12.00 -24.77 20.11
CA GLY A 69 -13.03 -23.80 19.74
C GLY A 69 -12.57 -22.71 18.77
N SER A 70 -13.52 -21.89 18.34
CA SER A 70 -13.27 -20.70 17.49
C SER A 70 -12.43 -19.69 18.26
N PHE A 71 -11.14 -19.59 17.92
CA PHE A 71 -10.22 -18.67 18.60
C PHE A 71 -10.18 -17.28 17.98
N LEU A 72 -10.30 -17.21 16.65
CA LEU A 72 -10.41 -15.99 15.89
C LEU A 72 -11.45 -16.20 14.79
N ARG A 73 -12.32 -15.22 14.58
CA ARG A 73 -13.18 -15.13 13.40
C ARG A 73 -13.21 -13.70 12.87
N THR A 74 -13.01 -13.51 11.57
CA THR A 74 -13.05 -12.18 10.94
C THR A 74 -14.49 -11.68 10.82
N ALA A 75 -14.65 -10.37 10.66
CA ALA A 75 -15.89 -9.81 10.14
C ALA A 75 -16.14 -10.36 8.73
N ALA A 76 -17.43 -10.48 8.38
CA ALA A 76 -17.84 -11.01 7.09
C ALA A 76 -17.46 -10.03 5.96
N VAL A 77 -17.03 -10.56 4.81
CA VAL A 77 -16.67 -9.79 3.62
C VAL A 77 -17.33 -10.35 2.38
N ASP A 78 -17.72 -9.48 1.46
CA ASP A 78 -18.21 -9.88 0.14
C ASP A 78 -17.01 -10.05 -0.80
N LEU A 79 -16.91 -11.23 -1.41
CA LEU A 79 -15.81 -11.58 -2.30
C LEU A 79 -16.38 -12.01 -3.66
N PRO A 80 -15.85 -11.48 -4.77
CA PRO A 80 -16.25 -11.93 -6.09
C PRO A 80 -15.78 -13.36 -6.36
N GLN A 81 -16.23 -13.95 -7.47
CA GLN A 81 -15.70 -15.22 -7.95
C GLN A 81 -14.17 -15.14 -8.15
N GLY A 82 -13.43 -16.14 -7.67
CA GLY A 82 -11.98 -16.23 -7.84
C GLY A 82 -11.28 -17.14 -6.83
N ARG A 83 -9.95 -17.23 -6.95
CA ARG A 83 -9.09 -17.87 -5.95
C ARG A 83 -8.49 -16.84 -5.01
N TYR A 84 -8.45 -17.18 -3.73
CA TYR A 84 -8.00 -16.30 -2.65
C TYR A 84 -7.03 -17.01 -1.73
N GLY A 85 -6.01 -16.29 -1.30
CA GLY A 85 -5.09 -16.67 -0.25
C GLY A 85 -5.42 -15.89 1.01
N VAL A 86 -5.70 -16.59 2.09
CA VAL A 86 -6.00 -16.02 3.41
C VAL A 86 -4.82 -16.29 4.32
N VAL A 87 -4.08 -15.25 4.69
CA VAL A 87 -2.89 -15.36 5.54
C VAL A 87 -3.28 -15.06 6.98
N PHE A 88 -3.01 -16.00 7.87
CA PHE A 88 -3.15 -15.85 9.31
C PHE A 88 -1.77 -15.66 9.93
N GLN A 89 -1.58 -14.57 10.67
CA GLN A 89 -0.42 -14.44 11.56
C GLN A 89 -0.69 -15.15 12.88
N LEU A 90 0.23 -16.00 13.29
CA LEU A 90 0.18 -16.64 14.60
C LEU A 90 1.55 -16.78 15.22
N TRP A 91 1.60 -16.76 16.55
CA TRP A 91 2.79 -17.12 17.31
C TRP A 91 2.44 -18.26 18.26
N HIS A 92 3.36 -19.20 18.44
CA HIS A 92 3.16 -20.36 19.30
C HIS A 92 4.45 -20.77 20.02
N LYS A 93 4.28 -21.50 21.12
CA LYS A 93 5.39 -22.15 21.83
C LYS A 93 5.53 -23.65 21.53
N SER A 94 4.64 -24.18 20.70
CA SER A 94 4.61 -25.59 20.31
C SER A 94 5.84 -26.03 19.52
N ALA A 95 6.19 -27.31 19.64
CA ALA A 95 7.25 -27.92 18.84
C ALA A 95 6.82 -28.01 17.37
N PRO A 96 7.75 -27.89 16.40
CA PRO A 96 7.43 -28.07 14.98
C PRO A 96 6.69 -29.38 14.71
N GLY A 97 5.64 -29.33 13.89
CA GLY A 97 4.78 -30.46 13.54
C GLY A 97 3.62 -30.72 14.52
N GLN A 98 3.57 -30.05 15.68
CA GLN A 98 2.42 -30.17 16.59
C GLN A 98 1.16 -29.52 15.96
N LEU A 99 0.02 -30.21 16.03
CA LEU A 99 -1.27 -29.65 15.59
C LEU A 99 -1.68 -28.48 16.50
N LEU A 100 -1.88 -27.31 15.92
CA LEU A 100 -2.36 -26.10 16.60
C LEU A 100 -3.88 -25.95 16.47
N GLY A 101 -4.44 -26.38 15.36
CA GLY A 101 -5.82 -26.08 15.00
C GLY A 101 -6.17 -26.36 13.55
N GLU A 102 -7.17 -25.63 13.06
CA GLU A 102 -7.58 -25.59 11.66
C GLU A 102 -7.84 -24.14 11.23
N LEU A 103 -7.45 -23.80 10.01
CA LEU A 103 -7.91 -22.60 9.31
C LEU A 103 -9.19 -22.96 8.55
N ARG A 104 -10.20 -22.09 8.57
CA ARG A 104 -11.49 -22.34 7.92
C ARG A 104 -12.03 -21.09 7.23
N ALA A 105 -12.81 -21.31 6.18
CA ALA A 105 -13.59 -20.27 5.51
C ALA A 105 -15.06 -20.67 5.50
N TRP A 106 -15.96 -19.73 5.78
CA TRP A 106 -17.39 -19.96 5.93
C TRP A 106 -18.20 -19.00 5.05
N GLN A 107 -19.39 -19.42 4.65
CA GLN A 107 -20.41 -18.56 4.03
C GLN A 107 -21.80 -19.01 4.49
N GLY A 108 -22.52 -18.13 5.20
CA GLY A 108 -23.89 -18.43 5.67
C GLY A 108 -23.99 -19.73 6.47
N GLY A 109 -22.96 -20.05 7.28
CA GLY A 109 -22.87 -21.29 8.05
C GLY A 109 -22.39 -22.52 7.28
N SER A 110 -22.20 -22.42 5.96
CA SER A 110 -21.60 -23.48 5.14
C SER A 110 -20.07 -23.36 5.13
N LEU A 111 -19.37 -24.47 5.32
CA LEU A 111 -17.91 -24.51 5.24
C LEU A 111 -17.48 -24.50 3.78
N LEU A 112 -16.70 -23.49 3.39
CA LEU A 112 -16.15 -23.35 2.02
C LEU A 112 -14.81 -24.05 1.87
N ALA A 113 -13.91 -23.88 2.85
CA ALA A 113 -12.57 -24.43 2.83
C ALA A 113 -12.07 -24.69 4.24
N ARG A 114 -11.15 -25.65 4.38
CA ARG A 114 -10.44 -25.91 5.64
C ARG A 114 -9.03 -26.43 5.40
N GLN A 115 -8.12 -26.13 6.33
CA GLN A 115 -6.75 -26.62 6.30
C GLN A 115 -6.25 -26.88 7.73
N PRO A 116 -5.67 -28.06 8.02
CA PRO A 116 -5.00 -28.30 9.29
C PRO A 116 -3.85 -27.31 9.48
N LEU A 117 -3.71 -26.80 10.71
CA LEU A 117 -2.65 -25.88 11.09
C LEU A 117 -1.66 -26.59 12.00
N TYR A 118 -0.43 -26.76 11.53
CA TYR A 118 0.67 -27.31 12.31
C TYR A 118 1.68 -26.23 12.66
N ALA A 119 2.29 -26.36 13.83
CA ALA A 119 3.39 -25.52 14.27
C ALA A 119 4.58 -25.64 13.31
N GLU A 120 5.12 -24.50 12.88
CA GLU A 120 6.35 -24.44 12.10
C GLU A 120 7.53 -23.97 12.94
N ASP A 121 8.76 -24.18 12.44
CA ASP A 121 9.91 -23.55 13.09
C ASP A 121 9.97 -22.07 12.72
N ILE A 122 9.78 -21.23 13.73
CA ILE A 122 9.88 -19.79 13.59
C ILE A 122 11.34 -19.43 13.81
N ALA A 123 12.06 -19.17 12.72
CA ALA A 123 13.51 -18.91 12.73
C ALA A 123 13.94 -17.75 13.66
N ASP A 124 13.04 -16.80 13.97
CA ASP A 124 13.30 -15.68 14.87
C ASP A 124 12.16 -15.50 15.91
N LYS A 125 12.21 -16.30 16.98
CA LYS A 125 11.20 -16.29 18.04
C LYS A 125 11.22 -15.03 18.91
N HIS A 126 12.27 -14.23 18.83
CA HIS A 126 12.49 -13.10 19.73
C HIS A 126 12.07 -11.77 19.11
N ALA A 127 12.07 -11.64 17.78
CA ALA A 127 11.73 -10.39 17.11
C ALA A 127 10.29 -10.33 16.55
N GLY A 128 9.31 -11.03 17.13
CA GLY A 128 7.96 -11.05 16.55
C GLY A 128 7.87 -11.90 15.27
N GLY A 129 8.70 -12.95 15.16
CA GLY A 129 8.51 -13.98 14.14
C GLY A 129 7.13 -14.61 14.28
N TYR A 130 6.19 -14.21 13.45
CA TYR A 130 4.92 -14.92 13.29
C TYR A 130 5.11 -16.06 12.30
N GLN A 131 4.52 -17.21 12.57
CA GLN A 131 4.17 -18.16 11.51
C GLN A 131 3.05 -17.52 10.67
N ARG A 132 3.15 -17.66 9.35
CA ARG A 132 2.19 -17.13 8.37
C ARG A 132 1.53 -18.31 7.68
N ALA A 133 0.41 -18.75 8.23
CA ALA A 133 -0.31 -19.88 7.69
C ALA A 133 -1.28 -19.40 6.60
N LEU A 134 -1.21 -20.02 5.43
CA LEU A 134 -2.04 -19.72 4.27
C LEU A 134 -3.18 -20.71 4.19
N LEU A 135 -4.41 -20.21 4.06
CA LEU A 135 -5.59 -20.96 3.63
C LEU A 135 -5.96 -20.53 2.20
N GLU A 136 -5.97 -21.46 1.25
CA GLU A 136 -6.52 -21.20 -0.08
C GLU A 136 -8.02 -21.44 -0.13
N VAL A 137 -8.76 -20.51 -0.75
CA VAL A 137 -10.22 -20.58 -0.92
C VAL A 137 -10.55 -20.32 -2.38
N THR A 138 -11.39 -21.17 -2.97
CA THR A 138 -11.91 -20.96 -4.33
C THR A 138 -13.41 -20.68 -4.24
N LEU A 139 -13.83 -19.56 -4.80
CA LEU A 139 -15.23 -19.15 -4.88
C LEU A 139 -15.72 -19.37 -6.31
N HIS A 140 -16.79 -20.13 -6.49
CA HIS A 140 -17.36 -20.45 -7.82
C HIS A 140 -18.35 -19.41 -8.33
N GLY A 141 -18.67 -18.40 -7.51
CA GLY A 141 -19.49 -17.25 -7.85
C GLY A 141 -19.23 -16.13 -6.85
N ASP A 142 -19.87 -14.98 -7.06
CA ASP A 142 -19.82 -13.90 -6.09
C ASP A 142 -20.45 -14.36 -4.77
N SER A 143 -19.65 -14.36 -3.71
CA SER A 143 -20.05 -14.82 -2.38
C SER A 143 -20.16 -13.64 -1.43
N ARG A 144 -21.32 -13.53 -0.79
CA ARG A 144 -21.56 -12.53 0.26
C ARG A 144 -21.34 -13.10 1.64
N GLY A 145 -20.85 -12.26 2.54
CA GLY A 145 -20.67 -12.59 3.96
C GLY A 145 -19.72 -13.77 4.20
N VAL A 146 -18.60 -13.82 3.49
CA VAL A 146 -17.54 -14.80 3.72
C VAL A 146 -16.78 -14.44 5.00
N GLU A 147 -16.55 -15.42 5.87
CA GLU A 147 -15.83 -15.25 7.13
C GLU A 147 -14.67 -16.23 7.21
N PHE A 148 -13.58 -15.81 7.85
CA PHE A 148 -12.40 -16.65 8.06
C PHE A 148 -12.21 -16.95 9.55
N GLU A 149 -11.90 -18.19 9.88
CA GLU A 149 -11.80 -18.67 11.26
C GLU A 149 -10.48 -19.41 11.49
N LEU A 150 -9.89 -19.16 12.65
CA LEU A 150 -8.90 -20.06 13.25
C LEU A 150 -9.57 -20.85 14.37
N TYR A 151 -9.73 -22.15 14.17
CA TYR A 151 -10.26 -23.08 15.15
C TYR A 151 -9.12 -23.76 15.91
N PHE A 152 -9.04 -23.55 17.22
CA PHE A 152 -7.96 -24.04 18.09
C PHE A 152 -8.19 -25.48 18.58
N ALA A 153 -7.14 -26.31 18.65
CA ALA A 153 -7.20 -27.74 18.99
C ALA A 153 -6.95 -28.10 20.49
N ALA A 154 -7.05 -27.14 21.41
CA ALA A 154 -7.00 -27.33 22.88
C ALA A 154 -5.64 -27.66 23.55
N GLN A 155 -4.50 -27.67 22.84
CA GLN A 155 -3.24 -28.20 23.39
C GLN A 155 -1.96 -27.41 23.07
N ALA A 156 -2.09 -26.20 22.53
CA ALA A 156 -0.94 -25.33 22.23
C ALA A 156 -1.09 -24.00 22.96
N ASP A 157 0.02 -23.33 23.29
CA ASP A 157 -0.05 -21.90 23.65
C ASP A 157 -0.01 -21.11 22.33
N LEU A 158 -1.10 -20.39 22.02
CA LEU A 158 -1.28 -19.72 20.74
C LEU A 158 -1.63 -18.23 20.92
N TRP A 159 -1.07 -17.42 20.03
CA TRP A 159 -1.37 -16.01 19.90
C TRP A 159 -1.73 -15.70 18.46
N THR A 160 -2.75 -14.87 18.26
CA THR A 160 -3.23 -14.45 16.93
C THR A 160 -2.85 -13.02 16.61
N GLY A 161 -2.40 -12.81 15.39
CA GLY A 161 -2.16 -11.51 14.80
C GLY A 161 -3.19 -11.18 13.73
N MET A 162 -2.74 -10.49 12.71
CA MET A 162 -3.57 -10.06 11.59
C MET A 162 -4.02 -11.24 10.71
N VAL A 163 -5.18 -11.06 10.08
CA VAL A 163 -5.64 -11.88 8.97
C VAL A 163 -5.73 -10.99 7.74
N SER A 164 -5.26 -11.47 6.59
CA SER A 164 -5.42 -10.77 5.32
C SER A 164 -5.90 -11.71 4.23
N VAL A 165 -6.77 -11.22 3.33
CA VAL A 165 -7.23 -11.95 2.16
C VAL A 165 -6.75 -11.23 0.89
N THR A 166 -6.13 -11.99 -0.02
CA THR A 166 -5.61 -11.47 -1.30
C THR A 166 -6.06 -12.39 -2.45
N PRO A 167 -6.47 -11.86 -3.61
CA PRO A 167 -6.66 -12.66 -4.80
C PRO A 167 -5.36 -13.37 -5.24
N LEU A 168 -5.43 -14.66 -5.58
CA LEU A 168 -4.28 -15.43 -6.08
C LEU A 168 -4.14 -15.40 -7.59
N ASP A 169 -5.24 -15.17 -8.32
CA ASP A 169 -5.23 -15.11 -9.78
C ASP A 169 -4.63 -13.80 -10.32
N SER A 170 -4.40 -12.83 -9.43
CA SER A 170 -3.71 -11.57 -9.73
C SER A 170 -2.89 -11.17 -8.51
N PRO A 171 -1.64 -11.67 -8.36
CA PRO A 171 -0.78 -11.27 -7.25
C PRO A 171 -0.59 -9.76 -7.24
N ARG A 172 -0.63 -9.18 -6.04
CA ARG A 172 -0.58 -7.73 -5.88
C ARG A 172 0.79 -7.18 -6.30
N PRO A 173 0.83 -6.16 -7.17
CA PRO A 173 2.09 -5.52 -7.54
C PRO A 173 2.67 -4.81 -6.31
N PHE A 174 3.96 -5.05 -6.09
CA PHE A 174 4.69 -4.55 -4.93
C PHE A 174 5.93 -3.76 -5.37
N TYR A 175 6.17 -2.62 -4.72
CA TYR A 175 7.32 -1.76 -5.01
C TYR A 175 8.38 -1.90 -3.91
N ASN A 176 9.50 -2.52 -4.27
CA ASN A 176 10.75 -2.54 -3.50
C ASN A 176 11.52 -1.25 -3.85
N ILE A 177 11.29 -0.20 -3.06
CA ILE A 177 11.82 1.14 -3.32
C ILE A 177 13.18 1.26 -2.62
N ALA A 178 14.24 1.45 -3.40
CA ALA A 178 15.54 1.76 -2.83
C ALA A 178 15.62 3.21 -2.39
N HIS A 179 15.95 3.41 -1.12
CA HIS A 179 16.03 4.71 -0.45
C HIS A 179 17.27 5.51 -0.88
N ARG A 180 17.14 6.84 -0.95
CA ARG A 180 18.21 7.82 -1.18
C ARG A 180 19.12 7.47 -2.33
N CYS A 181 18.54 7.18 -3.49
CA CYS A 181 19.30 6.85 -4.69
C CYS A 181 19.93 8.10 -5.34
N SER A 182 20.63 8.95 -4.57
CA SER A 182 21.08 10.28 -4.99
C SER A 182 22.19 10.31 -6.06
N THR A 183 22.65 9.15 -6.55
CA THR A 183 23.64 9.04 -7.61
C THR A 183 23.28 7.95 -8.60
N GLN A 184 23.71 8.10 -9.85
CA GLN A 184 23.49 7.08 -10.89
C GLN A 184 24.10 5.71 -10.54
N ALA A 185 25.22 5.70 -9.80
CA ALA A 185 25.86 4.48 -9.34
C ALA A 185 24.99 3.75 -8.31
N LYS A 186 24.43 4.49 -7.35
CA LYS A 186 23.54 3.91 -6.34
C LYS A 186 22.26 3.36 -6.95
N VAL A 187 21.67 4.06 -7.92
CA VAL A 187 20.51 3.54 -8.68
C VAL A 187 20.83 2.16 -9.28
N ARG A 188 21.97 2.02 -9.98
CA ARG A 188 22.36 0.72 -10.59
C ARG A 188 22.61 -0.37 -9.56
N GLU A 189 23.30 -0.03 -8.46
CA GLU A 189 23.54 -0.96 -7.35
C GLU A 189 22.22 -1.46 -6.74
N SER A 190 21.29 -0.54 -6.49
CA SER A 190 19.97 -0.85 -5.92
C SER A 190 19.13 -1.72 -6.83
N VAL A 191 19.09 -1.42 -8.14
CA VAL A 191 18.39 -2.24 -9.14
C VAL A 191 19.02 -3.63 -9.23
N ALA A 192 20.35 -3.72 -9.26
CA ALA A 192 21.07 -5.00 -9.27
C ALA A 192 20.80 -5.82 -7.98
N ALA A 193 20.56 -5.15 -6.85
CA ALA A 193 20.15 -5.79 -5.61
C ALA A 193 18.67 -6.18 -5.57
N GLY A 194 17.87 -5.89 -6.60
CA GLY A 194 16.47 -6.33 -6.72
C GLY A 194 15.42 -5.25 -6.41
N ALA A 195 15.82 -3.97 -6.34
CA ALA A 195 14.86 -2.87 -6.35
C ALA A 195 14.20 -2.77 -7.73
N ASN A 196 12.88 -2.62 -7.76
CA ASN A 196 12.12 -2.27 -8.97
C ASN A 196 11.59 -0.83 -8.92
N ALA A 197 11.90 -0.10 -7.87
CA ALA A 197 11.61 1.32 -7.73
C ALA A 197 12.73 2.00 -6.95
N ILE A 198 12.84 3.31 -7.08
CA ILE A 198 13.78 4.12 -6.31
C ILE A 198 13.10 5.35 -5.75
N GLU A 199 13.63 5.84 -4.64
CA GLU A 199 13.36 7.17 -4.12
C GLU A 199 14.65 7.99 -4.23
N CYS A 200 14.53 9.26 -4.60
CA CYS A 200 15.63 10.20 -4.54
C CYS A 200 15.18 11.61 -4.15
N ASP A 201 15.98 12.25 -3.32
CA ASP A 201 15.78 13.62 -2.86
C ASP A 201 16.10 14.65 -3.94
N LEU A 202 15.13 15.51 -4.24
CA LEU A 202 15.27 16.62 -5.16
C LEU A 202 15.30 17.94 -4.40
N THR A 203 16.45 18.61 -4.45
CA THR A 203 16.63 19.96 -3.92
C THR A 203 16.55 20.97 -5.08
N PRO A 204 15.58 21.89 -5.08
CA PRO A 204 15.48 22.91 -6.11
C PRO A 204 16.57 23.98 -5.91
N LYS A 205 16.96 24.64 -7.00
CA LYS A 205 17.94 25.73 -6.98
C LYS A 205 17.60 26.81 -7.99
N GLU A 206 17.72 28.06 -7.58
CA GLU A 206 17.63 29.20 -8.48
C GLU A 206 18.80 29.24 -9.47
N LEU A 207 18.48 29.40 -10.75
CA LEU A 207 19.41 29.53 -11.87
C LEU A 207 19.04 30.79 -12.68
N GLY A 208 19.26 31.97 -12.09
CA GLY A 208 18.79 33.22 -12.69
C GLY A 208 17.27 33.28 -12.68
N ASP A 209 16.66 33.39 -13.86
CA ASP A 209 15.19 33.39 -14.04
C ASP A 209 14.58 31.97 -14.18
N ASP A 210 15.38 30.92 -13.94
CA ASP A 210 14.96 29.51 -14.02
C ASP A 210 15.16 28.76 -12.70
N VAL A 211 14.56 27.57 -12.61
CA VAL A 211 14.74 26.63 -11.49
C VAL A 211 15.43 25.37 -12.01
N GLY A 212 16.61 25.08 -11.46
CA GLY A 212 17.29 23.80 -11.61
C GLY A 212 17.05 22.87 -10.43
N PHE A 213 17.57 21.65 -10.52
CA PHE A 213 17.45 20.63 -9.47
C PHE A 213 18.80 19.97 -9.20
N TYR A 214 19.00 19.59 -7.95
CA TYR A 214 20.05 18.67 -7.54
C TYR A 214 19.44 17.43 -6.92
N VAL A 215 20.09 16.28 -7.16
CA VAL A 215 19.74 15.05 -6.45
C VAL A 215 20.63 14.96 -5.21
N TYR A 216 20.05 15.21 -4.03
CA TYR A 216 20.80 15.41 -2.79
C TYR A 216 19.95 15.26 -1.52
N HIS A 217 20.46 14.49 -0.54
CA HIS A 217 19.90 14.37 0.81
C HIS A 217 20.82 15.03 1.86
N ILE A 218 20.26 15.80 2.79
CA ILE A 218 21.01 16.37 3.92
C ILE A 218 21.58 15.29 4.86
N GLY A 219 22.88 15.34 5.16
CA GLY A 219 23.54 14.37 6.04
C GLY A 219 24.23 13.22 5.32
N ASP A 220 24.19 13.18 3.99
CA ASP A 220 25.18 12.41 3.25
C ASP A 220 26.56 13.06 3.43
N LEU A 221 27.58 12.27 3.78
CA LEU A 221 28.93 12.76 4.02
C LEU A 221 29.54 13.29 2.70
N ALA A 222 29.39 14.60 2.47
CA ALA A 222 30.08 15.48 1.53
C ALA A 222 30.15 15.12 0.03
N TYR A 223 29.70 13.96 -0.46
CA TYR A 223 30.03 13.51 -1.83
C TYR A 223 28.95 12.73 -2.61
N THR A 224 27.71 12.64 -2.15
CA THR A 224 26.62 11.93 -2.87
C THR A 224 25.71 12.86 -3.67
N HIS A 225 26.19 14.05 -4.04
CA HIS A 225 25.41 14.99 -4.81
C HIS A 225 25.55 14.66 -6.29
N TYR A 226 24.45 14.45 -6.99
CA TYR A 226 24.47 14.43 -8.45
C TYR A 226 24.06 15.79 -8.99
N ARG A 227 25.02 16.50 -9.59
CA ARG A 227 24.84 17.89 -10.05
C ARG A 227 24.18 18.01 -11.41
N ASP A 228 24.30 16.98 -12.25
CA ASP A 228 23.76 16.97 -13.61
C ASP A 228 22.39 16.29 -13.61
N PHE A 229 21.34 17.05 -13.28
CA PHE A 229 20.00 16.48 -13.17
C PHE A 229 19.49 15.88 -14.48
N ASP A 230 19.80 16.49 -15.62
CA ASP A 230 19.34 16.01 -16.92
C ASP A 230 19.99 14.65 -17.26
N ALA A 231 21.30 14.49 -17.01
CA ALA A 231 21.96 13.18 -17.16
C ALA A 231 21.40 12.13 -16.19
N TYR A 232 21.03 12.53 -14.97
CA TYR A 232 20.37 11.63 -14.01
C TYR A 232 19.01 11.15 -14.52
N LEU A 233 18.17 12.07 -15.01
CA LEU A 233 16.87 11.75 -15.60
C LEU A 233 16.99 10.85 -16.84
N GLN A 234 17.98 11.08 -17.70
CA GLN A 234 18.24 10.22 -18.86
C GLN A 234 18.54 8.78 -18.45
N GLN A 235 19.31 8.58 -17.37
CA GLN A 235 19.55 7.23 -16.86
C GLN A 235 18.26 6.59 -16.31
N LEU A 236 17.46 7.34 -15.56
CA LEU A 236 16.19 6.84 -15.05
C LEU A 236 15.26 6.42 -16.20
N LYS A 237 15.20 7.22 -17.28
CA LYS A 237 14.44 6.88 -18.49
C LYS A 237 14.89 5.56 -19.10
N GLN A 238 16.20 5.33 -19.24
CA GLN A 238 16.72 4.06 -19.76
C GLN A 238 16.30 2.86 -18.91
N LEU A 239 16.26 3.02 -17.58
CA LEU A 239 15.84 1.97 -16.65
C LEU A 239 14.32 1.73 -16.68
N LEU A 240 13.52 2.78 -16.82
CA LEU A 240 12.07 2.66 -17.04
C LEU A 240 11.76 1.96 -18.37
N ASP A 241 12.44 2.35 -19.46
CA ASP A 241 12.24 1.78 -20.80
C ASP A 241 12.63 0.31 -20.90
N SER A 242 13.70 -0.08 -20.20
CA SER A 242 14.12 -1.48 -20.12
C SER A 242 13.26 -2.32 -19.18
N GLY A 243 12.34 -1.71 -18.44
CA GLY A 243 11.51 -2.36 -17.43
C GLY A 243 12.27 -2.73 -16.14
N ALA A 244 13.51 -2.25 -15.99
CA ALA A 244 14.31 -2.45 -14.78
C ALA A 244 13.75 -1.64 -13.60
N LEU A 245 13.08 -0.52 -13.88
CA LEU A 245 12.27 0.24 -12.92
C LEU A 245 10.80 0.25 -13.35
N ALA A 246 9.92 0.11 -12.36
CA ALA A 246 8.48 0.30 -12.48
C ALA A 246 8.05 1.71 -12.10
N MET A 247 8.78 2.36 -11.19
CA MET A 247 8.41 3.64 -10.60
C MET A 247 9.64 4.41 -10.13
N VAL A 248 9.60 5.74 -10.22
CA VAL A 248 10.53 6.65 -9.55
C VAL A 248 9.77 7.54 -8.56
N MET A 249 10.16 7.55 -7.30
CA MET A 249 9.67 8.49 -6.30
C MET A 249 10.65 9.66 -6.16
N LEU A 250 10.12 10.86 -6.28
CA LEU A 250 10.86 12.11 -6.19
C LEU A 250 10.49 12.77 -4.85
N ASP A 251 11.41 12.77 -3.89
CA ASP A 251 11.23 13.46 -2.62
C ASP A 251 11.55 14.95 -2.82
N CYS A 252 10.49 15.72 -3.07
CA CYS A 252 10.54 17.11 -3.49
C CYS A 252 10.79 18.04 -2.29
N LYS A 253 12.07 18.21 -1.92
CA LYS A 253 12.49 19.16 -0.88
C LYS A 253 12.11 20.59 -1.27
N GLN A 254 11.63 21.37 -0.31
CA GLN A 254 11.17 22.73 -0.58
C GLN A 254 12.25 23.75 -0.25
N ASP A 255 12.36 24.78 -1.08
CA ASP A 255 13.12 26.00 -0.81
C ASP A 255 12.13 27.16 -0.65
N LYS A 256 12.30 27.97 0.39
CA LYS A 256 11.42 29.11 0.67
C LYS A 256 11.49 30.21 -0.40
N ALA A 257 12.59 30.28 -1.16
CA ALA A 257 12.77 31.23 -2.24
C ALA A 257 12.00 30.84 -3.52
N ILE A 258 11.68 29.54 -3.68
CA ILE A 258 11.08 29.01 -4.90
C ILE A 258 9.61 28.71 -4.64
N ALA A 259 8.72 29.40 -5.35
CA ALA A 259 7.29 29.16 -5.25
C ALA A 259 6.95 27.70 -5.64
N PRO A 260 6.14 26.96 -4.84
CA PRO A 260 5.83 25.56 -5.12
C PRO A 260 5.23 25.31 -6.51
N ALA A 261 4.43 26.25 -7.02
CA ALA A 261 3.88 26.18 -8.37
C ALA A 261 4.98 26.22 -9.45
N THR A 262 5.97 27.12 -9.31
CA THR A 262 7.10 27.22 -10.22
C THR A 262 7.94 25.93 -10.18
N TYR A 263 8.19 25.39 -8.99
CA TYR A 263 8.85 24.10 -8.83
C TYR A 263 8.09 23.00 -9.59
N ALA A 264 6.81 22.78 -9.25
CA ALA A 264 5.99 21.72 -9.86
C ALA A 264 6.02 21.78 -11.40
N LYS A 265 5.82 22.98 -11.96
CA LYS A 265 5.85 23.19 -13.41
C LYS A 265 7.21 22.84 -14.02
N ARG A 266 8.31 23.39 -13.46
CA ARG A 266 9.66 23.16 -13.99
C ARG A 266 10.10 21.72 -13.88
N LEU A 267 9.77 21.04 -12.78
CA LEU A 267 10.09 19.62 -12.61
C LEU A 267 9.45 18.77 -13.72
N VAL A 268 8.16 19.00 -14.01
CA VAL A 268 7.49 18.23 -15.05
C VAL A 268 7.99 18.55 -16.44
N GLU A 269 8.25 19.83 -16.75
CA GLU A 269 8.87 20.20 -18.03
C GLU A 269 10.19 19.42 -18.26
N ARG A 270 11.01 19.24 -17.22
CA ARG A 270 12.26 18.46 -17.27
C ARG A 270 12.02 16.97 -17.46
N LEU A 271 11.04 16.39 -16.76
CA LEU A 271 10.67 14.97 -16.93
C LEU A 271 10.20 14.69 -18.36
N LEU A 272 9.32 15.55 -18.89
CA LEU A 272 8.81 15.42 -20.26
C LEU A 272 9.90 15.63 -21.31
N ALA A 273 10.86 16.54 -21.07
CA ALA A 273 11.97 16.78 -21.99
C ALA A 273 12.86 15.54 -22.20
N VAL A 274 12.97 14.66 -21.20
CA VAL A 274 13.67 13.36 -21.34
C VAL A 274 12.72 12.20 -21.68
N GLY A 275 11.43 12.47 -21.84
CA GLY A 275 10.40 11.49 -22.17
C GLY A 275 9.90 10.64 -20.99
N ILE A 276 10.19 10.99 -19.73
CA ILE A 276 9.59 10.32 -18.58
C ILE A 276 8.15 10.81 -18.43
N ALA A 277 7.20 9.87 -18.48
CA ALA A 277 5.79 10.20 -18.34
C ALA A 277 5.45 10.48 -16.86
N PRO A 278 4.65 11.52 -16.53
CA PRO A 278 4.27 11.83 -15.15
C PRO A 278 3.62 10.66 -14.39
N GLN A 279 2.99 9.73 -15.10
CA GLN A 279 2.37 8.51 -14.56
C GLN A 279 3.38 7.50 -14.02
N GLN A 280 4.65 7.63 -14.37
CA GLN A 280 5.73 6.74 -13.92
C GLN A 280 6.43 7.26 -12.66
N VAL A 281 6.04 8.46 -12.20
CA VAL A 281 6.65 9.12 -11.06
C VAL A 281 5.66 9.36 -9.93
N VAL A 282 6.16 9.25 -8.70
CA VAL A 282 5.47 9.72 -7.50
C VAL A 282 6.17 10.99 -7.04
N MET A 283 5.43 12.10 -6.95
CA MET A 283 5.92 13.33 -6.34
C MET A 283 5.58 13.32 -4.85
N SER A 284 6.59 13.14 -4.00
CA SER A 284 6.44 13.23 -2.55
C SER A 284 6.73 14.66 -2.11
N VAL A 285 5.71 15.34 -1.58
CA VAL A 285 5.74 16.79 -1.32
C VAL A 285 5.34 17.06 0.14
N PRO A 286 5.98 18.01 0.85
CA PRO A 286 5.51 18.42 2.18
C PRO A 286 4.07 18.92 2.16
N GLY A 287 3.26 18.51 3.13
CA GLY A 287 1.81 18.78 3.13
C GLY A 287 1.41 20.26 3.09
N ASN A 288 2.24 21.17 3.61
CA ASN A 288 2.01 22.62 3.53
C ASN A 288 2.17 23.19 2.10
N THR A 289 2.76 22.44 1.17
CA THR A 289 2.98 22.84 -0.24
C THR A 289 2.21 21.98 -1.24
N ALA A 290 1.71 20.82 -0.81
CA ALA A 290 1.01 19.85 -1.66
C ALA A 290 -0.17 20.46 -2.44
N ALA A 291 -0.99 21.29 -1.80
CA ALA A 291 -2.16 21.92 -2.46
C ALA A 291 -1.76 22.81 -3.66
N ALA A 292 -0.67 23.58 -3.53
CA ALA A 292 -0.17 24.43 -4.60
C ALA A 292 0.44 23.60 -5.75
N PHE A 293 1.15 22.52 -5.41
CA PHE A 293 1.65 21.54 -6.38
C PHE A 293 0.50 20.93 -7.18
N TYR A 294 -0.51 20.40 -6.48
CA TYR A 294 -1.66 19.75 -7.10
C TYR A 294 -2.44 20.72 -8.01
N ALA A 295 -2.78 21.91 -7.52
CA ALA A 295 -3.51 22.90 -8.30
C ALA A 295 -2.77 23.29 -9.59
N THR A 296 -1.44 23.43 -9.51
CA THR A 296 -0.60 23.75 -10.68
C THR A 296 -0.65 22.64 -11.73
N LEU A 297 -0.55 21.39 -11.29
CA LEU A 297 -0.48 20.22 -12.17
C LEU A 297 -1.86 19.85 -12.75
N ALA A 298 -2.95 20.21 -12.05
CA ALA A 298 -4.32 20.03 -12.51
C ALA A 298 -4.81 21.10 -13.51
N ALA A 299 -4.26 22.32 -13.48
CA ALA A 299 -4.76 23.47 -14.24
C ALA A 299 -4.18 23.67 -15.66
N GLY A 300 -3.21 22.85 -16.09
CA GLY A 300 -2.50 23.03 -17.36
C GLY A 300 -3.30 22.64 -18.61
N GLU A 301 -3.03 23.31 -19.75
CA GLU A 301 -3.64 23.03 -21.08
C GLU A 301 -3.33 21.62 -21.63
N ALA A 302 -2.20 21.05 -21.20
CA ALA A 302 -1.97 19.61 -21.18
C ALA A 302 -1.89 19.24 -19.70
N PRO A 303 -2.96 18.72 -19.09
CA PRO A 303 -2.91 18.38 -17.69
C PRO A 303 -1.75 17.40 -17.52
N LEU A 304 -0.75 17.81 -16.76
CA LEU A 304 0.40 16.98 -16.38
C LEU A 304 -0.05 15.86 -15.41
N TYR A 305 -1.34 15.85 -15.13
CA TYR A 305 -2.17 14.75 -14.69
C TYR A 305 -2.11 13.59 -15.69
N PRO A 306 -1.83 12.36 -15.22
CA PRO A 306 -1.96 11.86 -13.86
C PRO A 306 -0.59 11.57 -13.22
N CYS A 307 0.09 12.59 -12.69
CA CYS A 307 1.13 12.36 -11.69
C CYS A 307 0.51 11.84 -10.40
N VAL A 308 1.24 10.95 -9.74
CA VAL A 308 0.83 10.35 -8.46
C VAL A 308 1.44 11.17 -7.34
N PHE A 309 0.61 11.58 -6.38
CA PHE A 309 1.04 12.44 -5.29
C PHE A 309 1.16 11.66 -3.99
N ASP A 310 2.32 11.81 -3.36
CA ASP A 310 2.49 11.56 -1.93
C ASP A 310 2.60 12.90 -1.21
N SER A 311 1.93 13.00 -0.07
CA SER A 311 2.03 14.16 0.80
C SER A 311 2.30 13.68 2.20
N TYR A 312 3.42 14.10 2.78
CA TYR A 312 3.75 13.75 4.14
C TYR A 312 3.53 14.94 5.08
N LEU A 313 2.98 14.63 6.25
CA LEU A 313 2.92 15.54 7.39
C LEU A 313 4.06 15.15 8.32
N GLU A 314 5.04 16.03 8.49
CA GLU A 314 6.18 15.81 9.38
C GLU A 314 5.75 15.78 10.86
N ASP A 315 4.66 16.47 11.20
CA ASP A 315 4.14 16.55 12.55
C ASP A 315 3.04 15.50 12.79
N TYR A 316 3.40 14.48 13.57
CA TYR A 316 2.46 13.48 14.07
C TYR A 316 1.70 13.96 15.31
N GLY A 317 2.17 15.04 15.98
CA GLY A 317 1.59 15.77 17.10
C GLY A 317 0.57 15.03 17.96
N ASP A 318 -0.57 15.67 18.18
CA ASP A 318 -1.74 15.11 18.89
C ASP A 318 -2.67 14.33 17.96
N LEU A 319 -2.20 13.96 16.76
CA LEU A 319 -3.03 13.28 15.78
C LEU A 319 -3.15 11.81 16.12
N THR A 320 -4.38 11.31 16.01
CA THR A 320 -4.61 9.86 15.93
C THR A 320 -4.21 9.35 14.54
N PRO A 321 -3.89 8.06 14.39
CA PRO A 321 -3.66 7.44 13.08
C PRO A 321 -4.77 7.74 12.06
N ALA A 322 -6.03 7.67 12.47
CA ALA A 322 -7.17 7.91 11.59
C ALA A 322 -7.26 9.39 11.15
N SER A 323 -7.11 10.34 12.08
CA SER A 323 -7.17 11.77 11.76
C SER A 323 -5.99 12.22 10.90
N TRP A 324 -4.81 11.64 11.11
CA TRP A 324 -3.64 11.94 10.27
C TRP A 324 -3.83 11.49 8.83
N VAL A 325 -4.31 10.26 8.62
CA VAL A 325 -4.57 9.75 7.25
C VAL A 325 -5.62 10.61 6.54
N GLN A 326 -6.67 11.04 7.25
CA GLN A 326 -7.68 11.94 6.69
C GLN A 326 -7.08 13.30 6.28
N GLN A 327 -6.19 13.86 7.09
CA GLN A 327 -5.52 15.13 6.76
C GLN A 327 -4.59 14.99 5.56
N VAL A 328 -3.83 13.89 5.47
CA VAL A 328 -2.98 13.61 4.31
C VAL A 328 -3.83 13.46 3.05
N GLU A 329 -4.91 12.69 3.09
CA GLU A 329 -5.78 12.52 1.93
C GLU A 329 -6.43 13.84 1.49
N ALA A 330 -6.78 14.72 2.44
CA ALA A 330 -7.32 16.05 2.13
C ALA A 330 -6.35 16.97 1.37
N THR A 331 -5.06 16.63 1.32
CA THR A 331 -4.08 17.35 0.46
C THR A 331 -4.19 16.99 -1.02
N GLY A 332 -4.96 15.95 -1.35
CA GLY A 332 -5.07 15.39 -2.69
C GLY A 332 -4.13 14.21 -2.96
N ALA A 333 -3.43 13.71 -1.93
CA ALA A 333 -2.55 12.56 -2.05
C ALA A 333 -3.30 11.32 -2.58
N THR A 334 -2.65 10.56 -3.45
CA THR A 334 -3.12 9.28 -3.98
C THR A 334 -2.17 8.13 -3.61
N PHE A 335 -0.98 8.46 -3.15
CA PHE A 335 0.01 7.56 -2.57
C PHE A 335 0.31 8.09 -1.17
N ILE A 336 0.44 7.24 -0.17
CA ILE A 336 0.65 7.71 1.21
C ILE A 336 1.64 6.81 1.92
N GLY A 337 2.60 7.42 2.61
CA GLY A 337 3.62 6.72 3.36
C GLY A 337 3.72 7.18 4.79
N VAL A 338 4.07 6.25 5.66
CA VAL A 338 4.40 6.56 7.05
C VAL A 338 5.76 5.96 7.41
N GLY A 339 6.37 6.52 8.44
CA GLY A 339 7.48 5.89 9.16
C GLY A 339 8.55 6.87 9.57
N ALA A 340 9.76 6.36 9.79
CA ALA A 340 10.86 7.13 10.36
C ALA A 340 12.23 6.67 9.87
N VAL A 341 13.22 7.47 10.22
CA VAL A 341 14.64 7.12 10.07
C VAL A 341 14.95 5.82 10.80
N VAL A 342 15.72 4.94 10.14
CA VAL A 342 16.03 3.56 10.60
C VAL A 342 16.63 3.51 12.02
N TYR A 343 17.21 4.61 12.49
CA TYR A 343 17.89 4.70 13.79
C TYR A 343 17.02 5.26 14.92
N ASP A 344 15.73 5.53 14.68
CA ASP A 344 14.83 5.94 15.75
C ASP A 344 14.46 4.74 16.64
N ILE A 345 15.34 4.43 17.59
CA ILE A 345 15.15 3.36 18.58
C ILE A 345 13.93 3.60 19.48
N PHE A 346 13.40 4.83 19.53
CA PHE A 346 12.26 5.19 20.36
C PHE A 346 10.92 4.92 19.67
N LYS A 347 10.92 4.69 18.35
CA LYS A 347 9.73 4.37 17.56
C LYS A 347 9.87 3.01 16.87
N PRO A 348 9.85 1.90 17.63
CA PRO A 348 9.95 0.55 17.07
C PRO A 348 8.72 0.22 16.20
N MET A 349 8.78 -0.89 15.46
CA MET A 349 7.70 -1.29 14.53
C MET A 349 6.30 -1.21 15.15
N PRO A 350 6.03 -1.66 16.39
CA PRO A 350 4.68 -1.57 16.97
C PRO A 350 4.14 -0.16 17.16
N HIS A 351 5.02 0.85 17.31
CA HIS A 351 4.60 2.24 17.31
C HIS A 351 3.94 2.60 15.97
N TRP A 352 4.46 2.09 14.86
CA TRP A 352 4.00 2.37 13.50
C TRP A 352 2.83 1.50 13.05
N MET A 353 2.60 0.34 13.67
CA MET A 353 1.56 -0.60 13.23
C MET A 353 0.13 0.00 13.20
N PRO A 354 -0.33 0.79 14.19
CA PRO A 354 -1.62 1.47 14.10
C PRO A 354 -1.72 2.45 12.93
N TRP A 355 -0.62 3.14 12.60
CA TRP A 355 -0.55 4.04 11.45
C TRP A 355 -0.58 3.27 10.13
N LEU A 356 0.19 2.18 10.07
CA LEU A 356 0.22 1.25 8.95
C LEU A 356 -1.14 0.64 8.63
N GLN A 357 -1.90 0.36 9.66
CA GLN A 357 -3.26 -0.09 9.50
C GLN A 357 -4.18 1.05 9.03
N ALA A 358 -4.09 2.23 9.63
CA ALA A 358 -4.96 3.34 9.26
C ALA A 358 -4.82 3.70 7.77
N LEU A 359 -3.61 3.75 7.21
CA LEU A 359 -3.44 4.07 5.79
C LEU A 359 -3.92 2.95 4.86
N THR A 360 -3.69 1.68 5.22
CA THR A 360 -4.11 0.55 4.38
C THR A 360 -5.63 0.38 4.42
N SER A 361 -6.25 0.50 5.60
CA SER A 361 -7.71 0.58 5.74
C SER A 361 -8.29 1.74 4.93
N ARG A 362 -7.66 2.92 4.93
CA ARG A 362 -8.17 4.06 4.14
C ARG A 362 -8.08 3.81 2.63
N ARG A 363 -6.96 3.24 2.16
CA ARG A 363 -6.78 2.82 0.76
C ARG A 363 -7.88 1.84 0.34
N ASP A 364 -8.18 0.87 1.20
CA ASP A 364 -9.16 -0.19 0.89
C ASP A 364 -10.61 0.31 0.95
N ALA A 365 -10.89 1.35 1.73
CA ALA A 365 -12.23 1.93 1.95
C ALA A 365 -12.78 2.82 0.80
N LEU A 366 -12.33 2.64 -0.44
CA LEU A 366 -12.84 3.43 -1.59
C LEU A 366 -12.61 4.94 -1.50
N GLY A 367 -11.59 5.37 -0.75
CA GLY A 367 -11.14 6.77 -0.66
C GLY A 367 -10.41 7.26 -1.90
N GLN A 368 -9.63 8.34 -1.78
CA GLN A 368 -8.75 8.88 -2.83
C GLN A 368 -7.39 8.18 -2.84
N ILE A 369 -6.96 7.65 -1.69
CA ILE A 369 -5.71 6.88 -1.59
C ILE A 369 -5.76 5.64 -2.49
N ARG A 370 -4.68 5.39 -3.23
CA ARG A 370 -4.51 4.28 -4.16
C ARG A 370 -3.42 3.31 -3.75
N LYS A 371 -2.32 3.83 -3.19
CA LYS A 371 -1.20 3.02 -2.72
C LYS A 371 -0.75 3.45 -1.34
N SER A 372 -0.25 2.51 -0.57
CA SER A 372 0.35 2.73 0.75
C SER A 372 1.81 2.26 0.81
N PHE A 373 2.65 2.93 1.60
CA PHE A 373 4.02 2.50 1.83
C PHE A 373 4.53 2.69 3.25
N PHE A 374 5.63 2.02 3.57
CA PHE A 374 6.36 2.19 4.82
C PHE A 374 7.83 2.51 4.56
N TRP A 375 8.38 3.45 5.33
CA TRP A 375 9.77 3.87 5.19
C TRP A 375 10.43 4.17 6.55
N THR A 376 11.74 4.10 6.73
CA THR A 376 12.66 3.22 6.00
C THR A 376 12.78 1.90 6.74
N VAL A 377 12.76 0.77 6.03
CA VAL A 377 12.70 -0.56 6.65
C VAL A 377 13.87 -1.43 6.22
N ASP A 378 14.78 -1.74 7.15
CA ASP A 378 16.00 -2.50 6.82
C ASP A 378 16.11 -3.88 7.50
N ARG A 379 15.20 -4.19 8.42
CA ARG A 379 15.17 -5.47 9.13
C ARG A 379 14.17 -6.40 8.45
N PRO A 380 14.55 -7.66 8.12
CA PRO A 380 13.63 -8.63 7.49
C PRO A 380 12.30 -8.73 8.24
N GLN A 381 12.36 -8.74 9.57
CA GLN A 381 11.17 -8.79 10.40
C GLN A 381 10.22 -7.60 10.19
N SER A 382 10.75 -6.38 10.24
CA SER A 382 9.93 -5.17 10.03
C SER A 382 9.37 -5.16 8.60
N MET A 383 10.12 -5.67 7.63
CA MET A 383 9.62 -5.86 6.26
C MET A 383 8.42 -6.78 6.25
N ARG A 384 8.53 -7.97 6.87
CA ARG A 384 7.41 -8.92 6.97
C ARG A 384 6.18 -8.30 7.65
N ASN A 385 6.36 -7.60 8.77
CA ASN A 385 5.26 -6.93 9.46
C ASN A 385 4.56 -5.88 8.57
N ALA A 386 5.33 -5.12 7.77
CA ALA A 386 4.78 -4.17 6.80
C ALA A 386 4.06 -4.86 5.63
N LEU A 387 4.62 -5.96 5.10
CA LEU A 387 3.98 -6.79 4.07
C LEU A 387 2.65 -7.36 4.57
N ASP A 388 2.64 -7.87 5.80
CA ASP A 388 1.44 -8.41 6.42
C ASP A 388 0.39 -7.32 6.61
N ALA A 389 0.81 -6.09 6.96
CA ALA A 389 -0.09 -4.93 7.07
C ALA A 389 -0.71 -4.56 5.72
N GLY A 390 -0.21 -5.14 4.64
CA GLY A 390 -0.78 -4.95 3.32
C GLY A 390 -0.29 -3.69 2.64
N VAL A 391 0.90 -3.16 2.97
CA VAL A 391 1.47 -2.02 2.21
C VAL A 391 1.74 -2.42 0.76
N ASP A 392 1.64 -1.48 -0.17
CA ASP A 392 1.95 -1.68 -1.59
C ASP A 392 3.44 -1.47 -1.90
N ALA A 393 4.16 -0.77 -1.01
CA ALA A 393 5.58 -0.54 -1.15
C ALA A 393 6.32 -0.46 0.19
N ILE A 394 7.62 -0.72 0.15
CA ILE A 394 8.55 -0.44 1.24
C ILE A 394 9.74 0.32 0.69
N ILE A 395 10.10 1.42 1.35
CA ILE A 395 11.38 2.11 1.14
C ILE A 395 12.43 1.49 2.06
N THR A 396 13.58 1.09 1.50
CA THR A 396 14.63 0.38 2.22
C THR A 396 16.03 0.79 1.74
N ASN A 397 17.01 0.78 2.66
CA ASN A 397 18.42 0.86 2.29
C ASN A 397 18.98 -0.51 1.84
N LYS A 398 18.22 -1.59 2.03
CA LYS A 398 18.62 -2.98 1.76
C LYS A 398 17.65 -3.67 0.80
N PRO A 399 17.54 -3.21 -0.46
CA PRO A 399 16.61 -3.80 -1.44
C PRO A 399 16.82 -5.30 -1.66
N GLY A 400 18.06 -5.80 -1.55
CA GLY A 400 18.35 -7.24 -1.63
C GLY A 400 17.79 -8.06 -0.46
N CYS A 401 17.73 -7.47 0.74
CA CYS A 401 17.09 -8.09 1.89
C CYS A 401 15.57 -8.19 1.67
N LEU A 402 14.94 -7.12 1.22
CA LEU A 402 13.51 -7.12 0.91
C LEU A 402 13.17 -8.09 -0.25
N ALA A 403 14.01 -8.14 -1.28
CA ALA A 403 13.85 -9.09 -2.39
C ALA A 403 13.94 -10.55 -1.93
N GLN A 404 14.70 -10.86 -0.87
CA GLN A 404 14.70 -12.19 -0.27
C GLN A 404 13.41 -12.45 0.51
N VAL A 405 12.95 -11.49 1.31
CA VAL A 405 11.69 -11.61 2.06
C VAL A 405 10.49 -11.82 1.13
N LEU A 406 10.43 -11.11 0.00
CA LEU A 406 9.35 -11.27 -0.99
C LEU A 406 9.30 -12.67 -1.64
N LYS A 407 10.39 -13.45 -1.57
CA LYS A 407 10.45 -14.84 -2.06
C LYS A 407 10.00 -15.85 -1.00
N GLU A 408 9.82 -15.43 0.25
CA GLU A 408 9.34 -16.31 1.31
C GLU A 408 7.85 -16.63 1.11
N ALA A 409 7.41 -17.79 1.60
CA ALA A 409 5.98 -18.06 1.72
C ALA A 409 5.39 -17.25 2.89
N PRO A 410 4.15 -16.75 2.77
CA PRO A 410 3.25 -16.83 1.61
C PRO A 410 3.48 -15.73 0.56
N TYR A 411 4.37 -14.76 0.81
CA TYR A 411 4.53 -13.56 -0.02
C TYR A 411 4.77 -13.84 -1.50
N ALA A 412 5.59 -14.84 -1.83
CA ALA A 412 5.85 -15.21 -3.22
C ALA A 412 4.59 -15.66 -3.99
N GLN A 413 3.52 -16.04 -3.28
CA GLN A 413 2.25 -16.46 -3.88
C GLN A 413 1.24 -15.31 -4.00
N ILE A 414 1.30 -14.34 -3.08
CA ILE A 414 0.31 -13.24 -2.99
C ILE A 414 0.84 -11.90 -3.52
N LEU A 415 2.16 -11.77 -3.69
CA LEU A 415 2.82 -10.57 -4.18
C LEU A 415 3.66 -10.90 -5.42
N ARG A 416 3.82 -9.90 -6.28
CA ARG A 416 4.84 -9.87 -7.33
C ARG A 416 5.50 -8.50 -7.36
N LEU A 417 6.72 -8.42 -7.86
CA LEU A 417 7.29 -7.11 -8.16
C LEU A 417 6.43 -6.40 -9.21
N ALA A 418 6.12 -5.14 -8.94
CA ALA A 418 5.50 -4.24 -9.89
C ALA A 418 6.42 -4.03 -11.11
N THR A 419 5.81 -3.72 -12.24
CA THR A 419 6.44 -3.44 -13.53
C THR A 419 5.94 -2.09 -14.05
N GLY A 420 6.54 -1.55 -15.11
CA GLY A 420 6.05 -0.32 -15.74
C GLY A 420 4.64 -0.41 -16.36
N GLN A 421 4.01 -1.60 -16.35
CA GLN A 421 2.62 -1.81 -16.78
C GLN A 421 1.61 -1.70 -15.62
N ASP A 422 2.10 -1.63 -14.38
CA ASP A 422 1.24 -1.51 -13.22
C ASP A 422 0.82 -0.05 -13.00
N ASP A 423 -0.49 0.19 -12.98
CA ASP A 423 -1.04 1.53 -12.78
C ASP A 423 -0.84 1.99 -11.32
N LEU A 424 -0.11 3.09 -11.16
CA LEU A 424 0.12 3.75 -9.87
C LEU A 424 -1.13 4.45 -9.34
N THR A 425 -2.08 4.79 -10.21
CA THR A 425 -3.34 5.48 -9.89
C THR A 425 -4.51 4.52 -9.64
N ALA A 426 -4.34 3.23 -9.91
CA ALA A 426 -5.32 2.20 -9.60
C ALA A 426 -5.01 1.54 -8.25
N ARG A 427 -6.04 1.17 -7.49
CA ARG A 427 -5.83 0.18 -6.42
C ARG A 427 -5.73 -1.19 -7.05
N HIS A 428 -5.03 -2.08 -6.37
CA HIS A 428 -5.06 -3.47 -6.77
C HIS A 428 -6.52 -3.97 -6.80
N GLY A 429 -6.90 -4.80 -7.76
CA GLY A 429 -8.29 -5.28 -7.87
C GLY A 429 -9.32 -4.27 -8.40
N ASP A 430 -9.00 -2.97 -8.51
CA ASP A 430 -9.86 -2.03 -9.26
C ASP A 430 -9.97 -2.52 -10.71
N ALA A 431 -11.17 -2.42 -11.29
CA ALA A 431 -11.33 -2.67 -12.73
C ALA A 431 -10.45 -1.66 -13.49
N PRO A 432 -9.75 -2.07 -14.56
CA PRO A 432 -9.00 -1.12 -15.37
C PRO A 432 -9.95 -0.02 -15.85
N LEU A 433 -9.55 1.23 -15.69
CA LEU A 433 -10.26 2.39 -16.25
C LEU A 433 -10.35 2.15 -17.77
N ARG A 434 -11.56 1.93 -18.28
CA ARG A 434 -11.82 1.67 -19.70
C ARG A 434 -11.92 2.96 -20.49
#